data_AF-A0A357FU27-F1
#
_entry.id   AF-A0A357FU27-F1
#
_cell.length_a   1.000
_cell.length_b   1.000
_cell.length_c   1.000
_cell.angle_alpha   90.00
_cell.angle_beta   90.00
_cell.angle_gamma   90.00
#
_symmetry.space_group_name_H-M   'P 1'
#
loop_
_entity.id
_entity.type
_entity.pdbx_description
1 polymer ?
#
loop_
_entity_poly.entity_id
_entity_poly.type
_entity_poly.pdbx_seq_one_letter_code
_entity_poly.pdbx_strand_id
1 'polypeptide(L)'
;VVNNYRDLEEDRAARKRTLVVLFGRRFAQIQYYVSALLAGAVVLGFWAIGYGPFVVIALLPVGYAVLLGVRLPVAEGPEEFLEALKGSAKVVAAYGMLFSGGLLLGVLL
;
A
#
# COMPACT_ATOMS: atom_id res chain seq x y z
N VAL A 1 7.06 2.49 -1.91
CA VAL A 1 6.90 2.17 -3.35
C VAL A 1 6.45 3.37 -4.16
N VAL A 2 5.28 3.97 -3.90
CA VAL A 2 4.73 5.09 -4.70
C VAL A 2 5.69 6.29 -4.76
N ASN A 3 6.34 6.65 -3.65
CA ASN A 3 7.33 7.74 -3.66
C ASN A 3 8.47 7.47 -4.65
N ASN A 4 9.14 6.33 -4.55
CA ASN A 4 10.20 5.94 -5.49
C ASN A 4 9.67 5.82 -6.93
N TYR A 5 8.43 5.34 -7.10
CA TYR A 5 7.81 5.26 -8.42
C TYR A 5 7.70 6.64 -9.07
N ARG A 6 7.25 7.66 -8.33
CA ARG A 6 7.23 9.05 -8.81
C ARG A 6 8.65 9.54 -9.12
N ASP A 7 9.60 9.29 -8.22
CA ASP A 7 10.94 9.91 -8.22
C ASP A 7 11.96 9.17 -9.12
N LEU A 8 11.54 8.21 -9.97
CA LEU A 8 12.45 7.33 -10.70
C LEU A 8 13.53 8.07 -11.50
N GLU A 9 13.15 9.09 -12.27
CA GLU A 9 14.03 9.81 -13.19
C GLU A 9 15.04 10.66 -12.42
N GLU A 10 14.59 11.32 -11.34
CA GLU A 10 15.46 12.06 -10.41
C GLU A 10 16.42 11.12 -9.68
N ASP A 11 15.91 10.01 -9.12
CA ASP A 11 16.70 8.99 -8.43
C ASP A 11 17.75 8.37 -9.36
N ARG A 12 17.40 8.15 -10.64
CA ARG A 12 18.32 7.64 -11.66
C ARG A 12 19.42 8.65 -11.99
N ALA A 13 19.06 9.93 -12.20
CA ALA A 13 20.03 11.00 -12.45
C ALA A 13 21.01 11.18 -11.26
N ALA A 14 20.50 11.02 -10.04
CA ALA A 14 21.29 11.03 -8.81
C ALA A 14 22.09 9.73 -8.57
N ARG A 15 22.03 8.74 -9.48
CA ARG A 15 22.71 7.44 -9.36
C ARG A 15 22.34 6.66 -8.09
N LYS A 16 21.11 6.84 -7.57
CA LYS A 16 20.61 6.04 -6.46
C LYS A 16 20.38 4.59 -6.90
N ARG A 17 20.43 3.66 -5.95
CA ARG A 17 20.22 2.22 -6.18
C ARG A 17 18.91 1.73 -5.58
N THR A 18 17.83 2.49 -5.76
CA THR A 18 16.49 2.09 -5.32
C THR A 18 15.96 0.97 -6.22
N LEU A 19 15.06 0.12 -5.71
CA LEU A 19 14.54 -1.03 -6.48
C LEU A 19 13.89 -0.62 -7.80
N VAL A 20 13.19 0.51 -7.83
CA VAL A 20 12.58 1.03 -9.07
C VAL A 20 13.61 1.53 -10.07
N VAL A 21 14.75 2.05 -9.64
CA VAL A 21 15.86 2.42 -10.54
C VAL A 21 16.48 1.17 -11.15
N LEU A 22 16.66 0.11 -10.34
CA LEU A 22 17.27 -1.14 -10.77
C LEU A 22 16.37 -1.99 -11.67
N PHE A 23 15.06 -2.04 -11.39
CA PHE A 23 14.12 -2.97 -12.04
C PHE A 23 12.97 -2.28 -12.80
N GLY A 24 12.88 -0.95 -12.75
CA GLY A 24 11.89 -0.15 -13.49
C GLY A 24 10.50 -0.07 -12.86
N ARG A 25 9.63 0.72 -13.51
CA ARG A 25 8.25 1.02 -13.05
C ARG A 25 7.38 -0.23 -12.94
N ARG A 26 7.49 -1.18 -13.89
CA ARG A 26 6.72 -2.45 -13.84
C ARG A 26 7.03 -3.25 -12.57
N PHE A 27 8.30 -3.37 -12.21
CA PHE A 27 8.67 -4.06 -10.97
C PHE A 27 8.13 -3.34 -9.73
N ALA A 28 8.26 -2.01 -9.67
CA ALA A 28 7.71 -1.24 -8.57
C ALA A 28 6.17 -1.38 -8.47
N GLN A 29 5.46 -1.47 -9.60
CA GLN A 29 4.02 -1.73 -9.59
C GLN A 29 3.69 -3.12 -9.04
N ILE A 30 4.44 -4.16 -9.43
CA ILE A 30 4.29 -5.51 -8.86
C ILE A 30 4.57 -5.49 -7.35
N GLN A 31 5.66 -4.83 -6.92
CA GLN A 31 6.01 -4.68 -5.51
C GLN A 31 4.88 -3.99 -4.72
N TYR A 32 4.22 -2.99 -5.30
CA TYR A 32 3.08 -2.32 -4.70
C TYR A 32 1.91 -3.28 -4.49
N TYR A 33 1.53 -4.05 -5.51
CA TYR A 33 0.46 -5.05 -5.39
C TYR A 33 0.78 -6.17 -4.42
N VAL A 34 2.03 -6.66 -4.42
CA VAL A 34 2.49 -7.67 -3.45
C VAL A 34 2.36 -7.12 -2.02
N SER A 35 2.69 -5.85 -1.81
CA SER A 35 2.56 -5.21 -0.50
C SER A 35 1.08 -5.13 -0.05
N ALA A 36 0.17 -4.79 -0.95
CA ALA A 36 -1.27 -4.78 -0.67
C ALA A 36 -1.81 -6.20 -0.39
N LEU A 37 -1.38 -7.19 -1.19
CA LEU A 37 -1.74 -8.60 -0.99
C LEU A 37 -1.27 -9.12 0.36
N LEU A 38 -0.01 -8.84 0.75
CA LEU A 38 0.53 -9.22 2.05
C LEU A 38 -0.23 -8.55 3.19
N ALA A 39 -0.60 -7.27 3.06
CA ALA A 39 -1.44 -6.60 4.05
C ALA A 39 -2.80 -7.30 4.20
N GLY A 40 -3.46 -7.67 3.09
CA GLY A 40 -4.69 -8.46 3.13
C GLY A 40 -4.50 -9.84 3.77
N ALA A 41 -3.40 -10.53 3.45
CA ALA A 41 -3.07 -11.83 4.02
C ALA A 41 -2.85 -11.76 5.54
N VAL A 42 -2.24 -10.68 6.05
CA VAL A 42 -2.11 -10.45 7.50
C VAL A 42 -3.49 -10.33 8.16
N VAL A 43 -4.40 -9.54 7.57
CA VAL A 43 -5.77 -9.39 8.11
C VAL A 43 -6.49 -10.73 8.16
N LEU A 44 -6.46 -11.50 7.07
CA LEU A 44 -7.11 -12.81 6.99
C LEU A 44 -6.45 -13.83 7.94
N GLY A 45 -5.13 -13.77 8.12
CA GLY A 45 -4.41 -14.62 9.06
C GLY A 45 -4.83 -14.38 10.51
N PHE A 46 -4.97 -13.12 10.92
CA PHE A 46 -5.45 -12.78 12.27
C PHE A 46 -6.92 -13.16 12.49
N TRP A 47 -7.75 -12.99 11.47
CA TRP A 47 -9.13 -13.49 11.52
C TRP A 47 -9.18 -15.02 11.68
N ALA A 48 -8.36 -15.76 10.90
CA ALA A 48 -8.31 -17.21 10.93
C ALA A 48 -7.84 -17.80 12.28
N ILE A 49 -6.98 -17.09 13.02
CA ILE A 49 -6.53 -17.50 14.36
C ILE A 49 -7.43 -16.97 15.49
N GLY A 50 -8.57 -16.34 15.17
CA GLY A 50 -9.64 -16.08 16.14
C GLY A 50 -9.69 -14.67 16.73
N TYR A 51 -9.04 -13.65 16.15
CA TYR A 51 -9.13 -12.24 16.62
C TYR A 51 -10.48 -11.56 16.33
N GLY A 52 -11.54 -12.33 16.07
CA GLY A 52 -12.89 -11.82 15.84
C GLY A 52 -13.09 -11.14 14.47
N PRO A 53 -14.34 -10.80 14.13
CA PRO A 53 -14.69 -10.27 12.80
C PRO A 53 -14.21 -8.83 12.57
N PHE A 54 -13.90 -8.08 13.62
CA PHE A 54 -13.55 -6.65 13.52
C PHE A 54 -12.24 -6.41 12.78
N VAL A 55 -11.28 -7.33 12.81
CA VAL A 55 -10.00 -7.17 12.07
C VAL A 55 -10.22 -7.08 10.56
N VAL A 56 -11.28 -7.69 10.04
CA VAL A 56 -11.59 -7.76 8.59
C VAL A 56 -11.85 -6.38 7.99
N ILE A 57 -12.27 -5.38 8.80
CA ILE A 57 -12.49 -4.01 8.32
C ILE A 57 -11.22 -3.37 7.74
N ALA A 58 -10.04 -3.85 8.16
CA ALA A 58 -8.75 -3.43 7.60
C ALA A 58 -8.53 -3.87 6.14
N LEU A 59 -9.40 -4.71 5.56
CA LEU A 59 -9.40 -4.99 4.12
C LEU A 59 -9.89 -3.80 3.28
N LEU A 60 -10.63 -2.85 3.85
CA LEU A 60 -11.09 -1.65 3.13
C LEU A 60 -9.92 -0.82 2.56
N PRO A 61 -8.90 -0.41 3.36
CA PRO A 61 -7.74 0.29 2.81
C PRO A 61 -6.90 -0.58 1.88
N VAL A 62 -6.91 -1.91 2.03
CA VAL A 62 -6.26 -2.84 1.08
C VAL A 62 -6.94 -2.77 -0.30
N GLY A 63 -8.28 -2.82 -0.34
CA GLY A 63 -9.04 -2.64 -1.59
C GLY A 63 -8.77 -1.29 -2.25
N TYR A 64 -8.73 -0.22 -1.46
CA TYR A 64 -8.36 1.11 -1.96
C TYR A 64 -6.93 1.16 -2.50
N ALA A 65 -5.98 0.46 -1.87
CA ALA A 65 -4.62 0.32 -2.38
C ALA A 65 -4.61 -0.33 -3.78
N VAL A 66 -5.35 -1.42 -3.98
CA VAL A 66 -5.44 -2.08 -5.29
C VAL A 66 -5.92 -1.11 -6.38
N LEU A 67 -6.93 -0.28 -6.09
CA LEU A 67 -7.44 0.74 -7.00
C LEU A 67 -6.38 1.80 -7.34
N LEU A 68 -5.61 2.27 -6.35
CA LEU A 68 -4.49 3.19 -6.59
C LEU A 68 -3.40 2.57 -7.46
N GLY A 69 -3.10 1.28 -7.25
CA GLY A 69 -2.12 0.54 -8.05
C GLY A 69 -2.47 0.46 -9.53
N VAL A 70 -3.77 0.41 -9.87
CA VAL A 70 -4.27 0.42 -11.25
C VAL A 70 -4.07 1.79 -11.91
N ARG A 71 -4.14 2.87 -11.13
CA ARG A 71 -3.96 4.25 -11.64
C ARG A 71 -2.49 4.64 -11.79
N LEU A 72 -1.58 4.01 -11.05
CA LEU A 72 -0.15 4.36 -11.05
C LEU A 72 0.53 4.40 -12.45
N PRO A 73 0.25 3.49 -13.39
CA PRO A 73 0.88 3.48 -14.72
C PRO A 73 0.41 4.61 -15.64
N VAL A 74 -0.79 5.12 -15.43
CA VAL A 74 -1.38 6.20 -16.24
C VAL A 74 -1.19 7.57 -15.60
N ALA A 75 -0.54 7.62 -14.42
CA ALA A 75 -0.29 8.87 -13.73
C ALA A 75 0.72 9.72 -14.49
N GLU A 76 0.33 10.94 -14.86
CA GLU A 76 1.15 11.89 -15.61
C GLU A 76 1.39 13.17 -14.80
N GLY A 77 2.67 13.56 -14.73
CA GLY A 77 3.07 14.82 -14.10
C GLY A 77 2.97 14.86 -12.57
N PRO A 78 3.41 15.99 -11.97
CA PRO A 78 3.59 16.10 -10.52
C PRO A 78 2.30 15.99 -9.70
N GLU A 79 1.18 16.50 -10.23
CA GLU A 79 -0.10 16.54 -9.51
C GLU A 79 -0.67 15.14 -9.30
N GLU A 80 -0.75 14.33 -10.35
CA GLU A 80 -1.29 12.96 -10.28
C GLU A 80 -0.40 12.06 -9.41
N PHE A 81 0.92 12.24 -9.47
CA PHE A 81 1.81 11.53 -8.56
C PHE A 81 1.67 11.97 -7.10
N LEU A 82 1.39 13.25 -6.85
CA LEU A 82 1.11 13.75 -5.51
C LEU A 82 -0.21 13.16 -4.97
N GLU A 83 -1.22 13.04 -5.82
CA GLU A 83 -2.48 12.37 -5.45
C GLU A 83 -2.26 10.90 -5.13
N ALA A 84 -1.51 10.17 -5.95
CA ALA A 84 -1.15 8.78 -5.69
C ALA A 84 -0.39 8.65 -4.36
N LEU A 85 0.53 9.57 -4.08
CA LEU A 85 1.29 9.59 -2.83
C LEU A 85 0.38 9.84 -1.62
N LYS A 86 -0.49 10.86 -1.68
CA LYS A 86 -1.50 11.15 -0.63
C LYS A 86 -2.44 9.96 -0.42
N GLY A 87 -2.90 9.34 -1.49
CA GLY A 87 -3.72 8.14 -1.45
C GLY A 87 -3.01 6.99 -0.74
N SER A 88 -1.73 6.74 -1.06
CA SER A 88 -0.94 5.71 -0.39
C SER A 88 -0.71 5.99 1.09
N ALA A 89 -0.53 7.26 1.48
CA ALA A 89 -0.42 7.65 2.90
C ALA A 89 -1.73 7.38 3.65
N LYS A 90 -2.89 7.69 3.04
CA LYS A 90 -4.20 7.35 3.59
C LYS A 90 -4.38 5.84 3.78
N VAL A 91 -3.94 5.03 2.82
CA VAL A 91 -3.96 3.56 2.93
C VAL A 91 -3.21 3.10 4.18
N VAL A 92 -1.96 3.55 4.36
CA VAL A 92 -1.13 3.13 5.50
C VAL A 92 -1.76 3.58 6.83
N ALA A 93 -2.19 4.83 6.92
CA ALA A 93 -2.81 5.37 8.14
C ALA A 93 -4.12 4.64 8.48
N ALA A 94 -5.01 4.46 7.50
CA ALA A 94 -6.28 3.77 7.68
C ALA A 94 -6.08 2.30 8.02
N TYR A 95 -5.15 1.60 7.35
CA TYR A 95 -4.82 0.22 7.67
C TYR A 95 -4.32 0.10 9.11
N GLY A 96 -3.37 0.93 9.53
CA GLY A 96 -2.82 0.91 10.88
C GLY A 96 -3.89 1.14 11.95
N MET A 97 -4.76 2.14 11.76
CA MET A 97 -5.86 2.43 12.68
C MET A 97 -6.90 1.31 12.73
N LEU A 98 -7.40 0.88 11.57
CA LEU A 98 -8.48 -0.11 11.49
C LEU A 98 -8.02 -1.49 11.95
N PHE A 99 -6.81 -1.91 11.58
CA PHE A 99 -6.28 -3.20 12.00
C PHE A 99 -6.01 -3.21 13.51
N SER A 100 -5.34 -2.19 14.05
CA SER A 100 -5.06 -2.11 15.49
C SER A 100 -6.35 -2.00 16.31
N GLY A 101 -7.31 -1.19 15.86
CA GLY A 101 -8.63 -1.08 16.50
C GLY A 101 -9.40 -2.40 16.46
N GLY A 102 -9.38 -3.10 15.32
CA GLY A 102 -9.98 -4.42 15.17
C GLY A 102 -9.35 -5.47 16.11
N LEU A 103 -8.02 -5.46 16.27
CA LEU A 103 -7.33 -6.33 17.22
C LEU A 103 -7.74 -6.04 18.67
N LEU A 104 -7.79 -4.76 19.07
CA LEU A 104 -8.21 -4.38 20.42
C LEU A 104 -9.65 -4.81 20.69
N LEU A 105 -10.57 -4.57 19.76
CA LEU A 105 -11.97 -4.99 19.91
C LEU A 105 -12.11 -6.51 19.99
N GLY A 106 -11.37 -7.26 19.17
CA GLY A 106 -11.40 -8.73 19.19
C GLY A 106 -10.79 -9.37 20.44
N VAL A 107 -9.97 -8.64 21.19
CA VAL A 107 -9.46 -9.08 22.50
C VAL A 107 -10.41 -8.71 23.64
N LEU A 108 -11.16 -7.62 23.50
CA LEU A 108 -12.04 -7.09 24.54
C LEU A 108 -13.46 -7.66 24.51
N LEU A 109 -13.94 -8.13 23.35
CA LEU A 109 -15.29 -8.65 23.11
C LEU A 109 -15.25 -10.14 22.79
#